data_AF-A0A6L9FLY5-F1
#
_entry.id   AF-A0A6L9FLY5-F1
#
_cell.length_a   1.000
_cell.length_b   1.000
_cell.length_c   1.000
_cell.angle_alpha   90.00
_cell.angle_beta   90.00
_cell.angle_gamma   90.00
#
_symmetry.space_group_name_H-M   'P 1'
#
loop_
_entity.id
_entity.type
_entity.pdbx_description
1 polymer ?
#
loop_
_entity_poly.entity_id
_entity_poly.type
_entity_poly.pdbx_seq_one_letter_code
_entity_poly.pdbx_strand_id
1 'polypeptide(L)'
;MKQPKYVPAGYKPVQEAPRAPSSGVRIVNEKPAPTPQYECNLKVLCTPDELIPLQVGTWSLARTVNEPAITKWTKTADTDGHALLTARCFVQEPKTLYHEQFQNAGQAEQYTLQPNGQSAGVNNAQFLPVKLAVQVDDYLCWVTKGYFYHFIDGHLNKEYRLMGDERWTFQITRSDAHQLSDELQSPHQLATLLLPYKVESSPAVPQHLLYRGTKLNADTLATIDTNWLDTHATRLDMDNIAAVRQHRCKKRAQPQSDQSVEAVITEYQVGSAYPFGDIWGQYSNRQAADNALHIMYASVPDNLPVINVAKIDAVHSNRILAGDERTIANARPPQMMKKDTLEATGSPVKPDALLKGNFGQQPVSCDLLNRQLNTLHASTRQDIQDGGQLVFTGLQFSHNHGTLGALKIVDTAAGEIPDNNTSQLAYWVAQGKFLDVPKHPNPHRDPQYIFTPSFSGCSFVVDEWDDNTLRVYHVEGGKENTQYNNLAEHGNGLLNYMSYRDYGYYQHGDSTIENITAFAFMKYNASARKWEIHYQRQEHAPAIQNYQIRPRVLRSEQHWAQVQAAPASRVVSTGITTIERVAN
;
A
#
# COMPACT_ATOMS: atom_id res chain seq x y z
N MET A 1 23.15 31.98 -74.32
CA MET A 1 23.69 30.80 -73.60
C MET A 1 25.21 30.79 -73.71
N LYS A 2 25.92 31.14 -72.62
CA LYS A 2 27.36 30.90 -72.46
C LYS A 2 27.64 30.69 -70.97
N GLN A 3 28.20 29.54 -70.63
CA GLN A 3 28.64 29.17 -69.27
C GLN A 3 29.74 30.14 -68.78
N PRO A 4 29.72 30.60 -67.52
CA PRO A 4 30.85 31.30 -66.94
C PRO A 4 31.98 30.30 -66.62
N LYS A 5 33.14 30.52 -67.23
CA LYS A 5 34.40 29.83 -66.97
C LYS A 5 34.93 30.20 -65.59
N TYR A 6 35.30 29.18 -64.82
CA TYR A 6 36.09 29.29 -63.60
C TYR A 6 37.54 29.69 -63.94
N VAL A 7 38.07 30.72 -63.26
CA VAL A 7 39.48 31.12 -63.33
C VAL A 7 40.05 31.10 -61.91
N PRO A 8 41.11 30.30 -61.64
CA PRO A 8 41.71 30.18 -60.32
C PRO A 8 42.62 31.38 -60.01
N ALA A 9 42.38 32.06 -58.89
CA ALA A 9 43.26 33.10 -58.37
C ALA A 9 44.35 32.47 -57.50
N GLY A 10 45.50 32.13 -58.10
CA GLY A 10 46.71 31.76 -57.38
C GLY A 10 47.35 32.99 -56.73
N TYR A 11 47.56 32.94 -55.41
CA TYR A 11 48.44 33.88 -54.71
C TYR A 11 49.90 33.39 -54.80
N LYS A 12 50.84 34.34 -54.90
CA LYS A 12 52.29 34.11 -54.97
C LYS A 12 52.82 33.47 -53.67
N PRO A 13 53.88 32.63 -53.74
CA PRO A 13 54.50 32.05 -52.55
C PRO A 13 55.05 33.15 -51.62
N VAL A 14 54.81 33.02 -50.31
CA VAL A 14 55.39 33.89 -49.29
C VAL A 14 56.90 33.58 -49.20
N GLN A 15 57.74 34.60 -49.35
CA GLN A 15 59.17 34.51 -49.09
C GLN A 15 59.40 34.32 -47.58
N GLU A 16 60.06 33.24 -47.20
CA GLU A 16 60.50 33.01 -45.82
C GLU A 16 61.56 34.04 -45.43
N ALA A 17 61.31 34.79 -44.36
CA ALA A 17 62.32 35.62 -43.72
C ALA A 17 63.38 34.71 -43.05
N PRO A 18 64.67 35.10 -43.02
CA PRO A 18 65.72 34.28 -42.45
C PRO A 18 65.49 34.04 -40.95
N ARG A 19 65.50 32.75 -40.56
CA ARG A 19 65.45 32.30 -39.17
C ARG A 19 66.61 32.90 -38.38
N ALA A 20 66.29 33.57 -37.27
CA ALA A 20 67.25 33.85 -36.22
C ALA A 20 67.86 32.52 -35.69
N PRO A 21 69.14 32.50 -35.30
CA PRO A 21 69.78 31.28 -34.80
C PRO A 21 69.03 30.77 -33.57
N SER A 22 68.61 29.51 -33.62
CA SER A 22 67.97 28.82 -32.50
C SER A 22 68.94 28.80 -31.32
N SER A 23 68.59 29.52 -30.26
CA SER A 23 69.16 29.31 -28.93
C SER A 23 69.16 27.82 -28.62
N GLY A 24 70.35 27.30 -28.30
CA GLY A 24 70.62 25.87 -28.18
C GLY A 24 69.59 25.13 -27.35
N VAL A 25 69.14 24.00 -27.88
CA VAL A 25 68.34 23.02 -27.15
C VAL A 25 69.15 22.58 -25.93
N ARG A 26 68.77 23.07 -24.75
CA ARG A 26 69.11 22.36 -23.51
C ARG A 26 68.37 21.03 -23.59
N ILE A 27 69.11 19.94 -23.71
CA ILE A 27 68.58 18.62 -23.39
C ILE A 27 68.27 18.68 -21.89
N VAL A 28 67.01 18.92 -21.57
CA VAL A 28 66.49 18.67 -20.23
C VAL A 28 66.45 17.15 -20.13
N ASN A 29 67.31 16.56 -19.29
CA ASN A 29 67.11 15.19 -18.86
C ASN A 29 65.75 15.16 -18.17
N GLU A 30 64.70 14.71 -18.85
CA GLU A 30 63.42 14.38 -18.24
C GLU A 30 63.72 13.37 -17.13
N LYS A 31 63.49 13.77 -15.87
CA LYS A 31 63.44 12.79 -14.78
C LYS A 31 62.41 11.75 -15.19
N PRO A 32 62.72 10.44 -15.12
CA PRO A 32 61.73 9.41 -15.40
C PRO A 32 60.48 9.70 -14.57
N ALA A 33 59.31 9.61 -15.21
CA ALA A 33 58.04 9.82 -14.54
C ALA A 33 58.03 8.91 -13.29
N PRO A 34 57.67 9.46 -12.10
CA PRO A 34 57.62 8.65 -10.89
C PRO A 34 56.73 7.43 -11.18
N THR A 35 57.22 6.25 -10.86
CA THR A 35 56.43 5.02 -10.96
C THR A 35 55.69 4.87 -9.64
N PRO A 36 54.37 4.57 -9.64
CA PRO A 36 53.69 4.31 -8.38
C PRO A 36 54.37 3.12 -7.71
N GLN A 37 54.56 3.20 -6.39
CA GLN A 37 55.19 2.13 -5.59
C GLN A 37 54.22 1.54 -4.56
N TYR A 38 53.08 2.20 -4.36
CA TYR A 38 52.09 1.83 -3.37
C TYR A 38 50.73 1.66 -4.03
N GLU A 39 49.79 1.08 -3.31
CA GLU A 39 48.42 0.87 -3.74
C GLU A 39 47.44 0.95 -2.58
N CYS A 40 46.21 1.36 -2.91
CA CYS A 40 45.05 1.16 -2.06
C CYS A 40 44.13 0.15 -2.75
N ASN A 41 43.69 -0.87 -2.01
CA ASN A 41 42.82 -1.93 -2.52
C ASN A 41 41.46 -1.89 -1.81
N LEU A 42 40.38 -1.79 -2.57
CA LEU A 42 39.01 -1.91 -2.06
C LEU A 42 38.40 -3.23 -2.56
N LYS A 43 37.88 -4.04 -1.64
CA LYS A 43 37.13 -5.24 -1.97
C LYS A 43 35.64 -4.94 -1.89
N VAL A 44 34.89 -5.21 -2.95
CA VAL A 44 33.42 -5.20 -2.90
C VAL A 44 32.96 -6.65 -3.00
N LEU A 45 32.14 -7.09 -2.05
CA LEU A 45 31.68 -8.48 -1.95
C LEU A 45 30.58 -8.77 -2.99
N CYS A 46 30.91 -8.61 -4.26
CA CYS A 46 30.15 -8.92 -5.46
C CYS A 46 31.16 -9.19 -6.59
N THR A 47 30.75 -9.75 -7.73
CA THR A 47 31.66 -9.90 -8.87
C THR A 47 31.92 -8.57 -9.57
N PRO A 48 32.99 -8.43 -10.39
CA PRO A 48 33.24 -7.20 -11.15
C PRO A 48 32.08 -6.78 -12.05
N ASP A 49 31.38 -7.75 -12.66
CA ASP A 49 30.24 -7.50 -13.56
C ASP A 49 28.99 -7.03 -12.80
N GLU A 50 28.91 -7.32 -11.50
CA GLU A 50 27.81 -6.91 -10.62
C GLU A 50 27.91 -5.46 -10.14
N LEU A 51 29.09 -4.82 -10.23
CA LEU A 51 29.30 -3.45 -9.69
C LEU A 51 28.32 -2.43 -10.27
N ILE A 52 28.06 -2.50 -11.58
CA ILE A 52 27.15 -1.59 -12.29
C ILE A 52 25.67 -1.89 -11.95
N PRO A 53 25.14 -3.12 -12.13
CA PRO A 53 23.73 -3.40 -11.84
C PRO A 53 23.37 -3.27 -10.36
N LEU A 54 24.33 -3.47 -9.45
CA LEU A 54 24.12 -3.22 -8.01
C LEU A 54 24.29 -1.74 -7.61
N GLN A 55 24.65 -0.86 -8.56
CA GLN A 55 24.75 0.59 -8.37
C GLN A 55 25.59 0.97 -7.13
N VAL A 56 26.80 0.42 -7.01
CA VAL A 56 27.65 0.59 -5.81
C VAL A 56 28.28 1.98 -5.64
N GLY A 57 27.96 2.94 -6.51
CA GLY A 57 28.56 4.28 -6.49
C GLY A 57 29.99 4.34 -7.03
N THR A 58 30.73 5.36 -6.61
CA THR A 58 32.10 5.62 -7.06
C THR A 58 33.02 5.98 -5.90
N TRP A 59 34.32 5.74 -6.08
CA TRP A 59 35.35 6.02 -5.10
C TRP A 59 36.41 6.97 -5.63
N SER A 60 36.98 7.79 -4.76
CA SER A 60 38.17 8.58 -5.05
C SER A 60 39.07 8.75 -3.83
N LEU A 61 40.37 8.91 -4.04
CA LEU A 61 41.31 9.33 -3.02
C LEU A 61 41.52 10.85 -3.13
N ALA A 62 41.38 11.54 -2.01
CA ALA A 62 41.55 12.98 -1.92
C ALA A 62 42.96 13.42 -2.31
N ARG A 63 43.06 14.68 -2.78
CA ARG A 63 44.35 15.34 -2.97
C ARG A 63 45.05 15.53 -1.62
N THR A 64 46.36 15.28 -1.61
CA THR A 64 47.25 15.65 -0.50
C THR A 64 48.21 16.76 -0.94
N VAL A 65 49.10 17.17 -0.02
CA VAL A 65 50.20 18.08 -0.37
C VAL A 65 51.22 17.43 -1.31
N ASN A 66 51.34 16.10 -1.28
CA ASN A 66 52.37 15.35 -2.00
C ASN A 66 51.84 14.61 -3.25
N GLU A 67 50.53 14.49 -3.40
CA GLU A 67 49.92 13.71 -4.49
C GLU A 67 48.56 14.30 -4.93
N PRO A 68 48.28 14.36 -6.25
CA PRO A 68 46.96 14.75 -6.74
C PRO A 68 45.89 13.72 -6.35
N ALA A 69 44.62 14.11 -6.43
CA ALA A 69 43.50 13.20 -6.22
C ALA A 69 43.52 12.03 -7.22
N ILE A 70 43.16 10.83 -6.76
CA ILE A 70 43.13 9.61 -7.58
C ILE A 70 41.69 9.16 -7.74
N THR A 71 41.18 9.16 -8.97
CA THR A 71 39.81 8.71 -9.29
C THR A 71 39.79 7.45 -10.15
N LYS A 72 40.96 7.01 -10.62
CA LYS A 72 41.11 5.83 -11.48
C LYS A 72 41.37 4.59 -10.64
N TRP A 73 40.53 3.58 -10.83
CA TRP A 73 40.62 2.28 -10.18
C TRP A 73 40.73 1.18 -11.24
N THR A 74 41.74 0.31 -11.11
CA THR A 74 41.79 -0.93 -11.88
C THR A 74 40.81 -1.93 -11.25
N LYS A 75 39.99 -2.58 -12.08
CA LYS A 75 38.98 -3.55 -11.64
C LYS A 75 39.41 -4.96 -12.00
N THR A 76 39.50 -5.84 -11.03
CA THR A 76 39.78 -7.27 -11.23
C THR A 76 38.88 -8.12 -10.33
N ALA A 77 38.89 -9.44 -10.53
CA ALA A 77 38.35 -10.38 -9.56
C ALA A 77 39.46 -10.87 -8.62
N ASP A 78 39.17 -11.06 -7.34
CA ASP A 78 40.04 -11.77 -6.40
C ASP A 78 39.86 -13.30 -6.52
N THR A 79 40.54 -14.05 -5.64
CA THR A 79 40.50 -15.52 -5.62
C THR A 79 39.12 -16.10 -5.35
N ASP A 80 38.25 -15.35 -4.67
CA ASP A 80 36.88 -15.76 -4.35
C ASP A 80 35.88 -15.26 -5.40
N GLY A 81 36.37 -14.58 -6.45
CA GLY A 81 35.56 -13.98 -7.51
C GLY A 81 34.98 -12.61 -7.17
N HIS A 82 35.34 -12.03 -6.02
CA HIS A 82 34.88 -10.71 -5.60
C HIS A 82 35.62 -9.59 -6.33
N ALA A 83 34.99 -8.44 -6.48
CA ALA A 83 35.54 -7.29 -7.15
C ALA A 83 36.64 -6.65 -6.29
N LEU A 84 37.83 -6.54 -6.88
CA LEU A 84 38.97 -5.83 -6.33
C LEU A 84 39.19 -4.55 -7.14
N LEU A 85 39.15 -3.41 -6.46
CA LEU A 85 39.41 -2.08 -7.01
C LEU A 85 40.76 -1.59 -6.50
N THR A 86 41.73 -1.42 -7.40
CA THR A 86 43.09 -1.00 -7.04
C THR A 86 43.40 0.40 -7.55
N ALA A 87 43.75 1.31 -6.64
CA ALA A 87 44.29 2.63 -6.95
C ALA A 87 45.80 2.64 -6.76
N ARG A 88 46.55 3.09 -7.77
CA ARG A 88 48.01 3.22 -7.72
C ARG A 88 48.41 4.53 -7.06
N CYS A 89 49.25 4.46 -6.03
CA CYS A 89 49.71 5.59 -5.25
C CYS A 89 51.23 5.79 -5.39
N PHE A 90 51.67 7.05 -5.44
CA PHE A 90 53.07 7.45 -5.52
C PHE A 90 53.72 7.65 -4.15
N VAL A 91 52.93 7.98 -3.13
CA VAL A 91 53.42 8.29 -1.79
C VAL A 91 52.72 7.42 -0.74
N GLN A 92 53.49 6.86 0.19
CA GLN A 92 52.97 6.12 1.34
C GLN A 92 52.61 7.08 2.47
N GLU A 93 51.44 7.67 2.36
CA GLU A 93 50.90 8.60 3.35
C GLU A 93 49.40 8.35 3.51
N PRO A 94 48.80 8.69 4.67
CA PRO A 94 47.37 8.58 4.86
C PRO A 94 46.58 9.29 3.75
N LYS A 95 45.59 8.59 3.18
CA LYS A 95 44.70 9.09 2.13
C LYS A 95 43.26 9.11 2.64
N THR A 96 42.53 10.18 2.35
CA THR A 96 41.08 10.20 2.54
C THR A 96 40.40 9.55 1.33
N LEU A 97 39.72 8.43 1.54
CA LEU A 97 38.83 7.79 0.58
C LEU A 97 37.45 8.45 0.69
N TYR A 98 36.95 8.96 -0.44
CA TYR A 98 35.56 9.36 -0.60
C TYR A 98 34.78 8.24 -1.28
N HIS A 99 33.62 7.88 -0.75
CA HIS A 99 32.59 7.12 -1.45
C HIS A 99 31.38 8.01 -1.72
N GLU A 100 30.99 8.10 -2.99
CA GLU A 100 29.83 8.84 -3.44
C GLU A 100 28.85 7.91 -4.14
N GLN A 101 27.59 7.88 -3.66
CA GLN A 101 26.53 7.16 -4.36
C GLN A 101 26.23 7.79 -5.73
N PHE A 102 26.21 9.12 -5.77
CA PHE A 102 26.05 9.93 -6.98
C PHE A 102 27.15 10.98 -6.98
N GLN A 103 27.92 11.06 -8.08
CA GLN A 103 29.02 12.02 -8.19
C GLN A 103 28.52 13.46 -7.99
N ASN A 104 29.25 14.21 -7.16
CA ASN A 104 28.96 15.62 -6.85
C ASN A 104 27.62 15.86 -6.13
N ALA A 105 27.08 14.85 -5.42
CA ALA A 105 25.85 15.02 -4.63
C ALA A 105 26.06 15.79 -3.31
N GLY A 106 27.32 15.94 -2.87
CA GLY A 106 27.69 16.74 -1.70
C GLY A 106 27.59 16.02 -0.35
N GLN A 107 27.38 14.70 -0.33
CA GLN A 107 27.31 13.87 0.88
C GLN A 107 28.12 12.59 0.68
N ALA A 108 29.44 12.75 0.58
CA ALA A 108 30.38 11.63 0.44
C ALA A 108 30.71 11.02 1.81
N GLU A 109 30.71 9.69 1.89
CA GLU A 109 31.26 8.98 3.04
C GLU A 109 32.78 9.05 3.00
N GLN A 110 33.42 9.16 4.16
CA GLN A 110 34.86 9.40 4.28
C GLN A 110 35.54 8.32 5.12
N TYR A 111 36.66 7.80 4.61
CA TYR A 111 37.48 6.82 5.31
C TYR A 111 38.95 7.21 5.20
N THR A 112 39.77 6.88 6.20
CA THR A 112 41.23 7.06 6.11
C THR A 112 41.88 5.74 5.76
N LEU A 113 42.65 5.72 4.67
CA LEU A 113 43.39 4.55 4.21
C LEU A 113 44.89 4.79 4.26
N GLN A 114 45.64 3.72 4.49
CA GLN A 114 47.10 3.72 4.43
C GLN A 114 47.58 2.91 3.21
N PRO A 115 48.16 3.55 2.18
CA PRO A 115 48.68 2.84 1.03
C PRO A 115 49.71 1.76 1.42
N ASN A 116 49.58 0.59 0.81
CA ASN A 116 50.45 -0.55 1.01
C ASN A 116 51.38 -0.76 -0.18
N GLY A 117 52.46 -1.52 -0.04
CA GLY A 117 53.27 -1.91 -1.20
C GLY A 117 52.48 -2.77 -2.19
N GLN A 118 52.80 -2.69 -3.49
CA GLN A 118 52.08 -3.32 -4.63
C GLN A 118 51.93 -4.85 -4.62
N SER A 119 52.40 -5.53 -3.58
CA SER A 119 52.32 -6.99 -3.44
C SER A 119 51.95 -7.40 -2.02
N ALA A 120 51.46 -6.46 -1.21
CA ALA A 120 51.06 -6.74 0.17
C ALA A 120 49.80 -7.63 0.21
N GLY A 121 48.95 -7.61 -0.83
CA GLY A 121 47.70 -8.39 -0.87
C GLY A 121 46.68 -7.96 0.20
N VAL A 122 46.85 -6.76 0.77
CA VAL A 122 46.00 -6.23 1.84
C VAL A 122 44.84 -5.45 1.24
N ASN A 123 43.63 -5.75 1.70
CA ASN A 123 42.44 -4.96 1.40
C ASN A 123 42.34 -3.81 2.40
N ASN A 124 42.51 -2.57 1.92
CA ASN A 124 42.40 -1.36 2.74
C ASN A 124 40.95 -1.12 3.20
N ALA A 125 39.97 -1.42 2.35
CA ALA A 125 38.57 -1.36 2.75
C ALA A 125 37.74 -2.44 2.06
N GLN A 126 36.63 -2.82 2.70
CA GLN A 126 35.69 -3.81 2.21
C GLN A 126 34.26 -3.29 2.30
N PHE A 127 33.45 -3.53 1.27
CA PHE A 127 32.06 -3.08 1.18
C PHE A 127 31.14 -4.21 0.73
N LEU A 128 29.88 -4.18 1.18
CA LEU A 128 28.92 -5.25 0.97
C LEU A 128 27.60 -4.71 0.40
N PRO A 129 27.25 -5.04 -0.86
CA PRO A 129 25.96 -4.66 -1.43
C PRO A 129 24.85 -5.62 -0.96
N VAL A 130 23.75 -5.05 -0.48
CA VAL A 130 22.59 -5.76 0.10
C VAL A 130 21.25 -5.19 -0.40
N LYS A 131 20.19 -5.98 -0.29
CA LYS A 131 18.80 -5.49 -0.38
C LYS A 131 18.12 -5.49 0.97
N LEU A 132 17.10 -4.66 1.11
CA LEU A 132 16.31 -4.53 2.34
C LEU A 132 14.90 -5.08 2.11
N ALA A 133 14.44 -5.91 3.02
CA ALA A 133 13.09 -6.45 3.06
C ALA A 133 12.50 -6.32 4.47
N VAL A 134 11.20 -6.53 4.59
CA VAL A 134 10.48 -6.62 5.87
C VAL A 134 9.64 -7.88 5.88
N GLN A 135 9.40 -8.41 7.06
CA GLN A 135 8.46 -9.52 7.25
C GLN A 135 7.04 -8.97 7.42
N VAL A 136 6.11 -9.48 6.60
CA VAL A 136 4.67 -9.24 6.70
C VAL A 136 4.00 -10.60 6.84
N ASP A 137 3.30 -10.81 7.96
CA ASP A 137 2.79 -12.12 8.37
C ASP A 137 3.91 -13.20 8.35
N ASP A 138 3.75 -14.22 7.49
CA ASP A 138 4.68 -15.33 7.31
C ASP A 138 5.61 -15.15 6.08
N TYR A 139 5.53 -14.00 5.39
CA TYR A 139 6.29 -13.73 4.17
C TYR A 139 7.36 -12.67 4.39
N LEU A 140 8.50 -12.84 3.71
CA LEU A 140 9.46 -11.77 3.50
C LEU A 140 9.08 -11.00 2.25
N CYS A 141 9.00 -9.67 2.36
CA CYS A 141 8.40 -8.81 1.36
C CYS A 141 9.24 -7.58 1.02
N TRP A 142 9.09 -7.10 -0.21
CA TRP A 142 9.53 -5.78 -0.61
C TRP A 142 8.50 -4.73 -0.18
N VAL A 143 8.85 -3.89 0.78
CA VAL A 143 7.98 -2.79 1.21
C VAL A 143 7.98 -1.65 0.19
N THR A 144 6.83 -1.02 -0.05
CA THR A 144 6.63 -0.02 -1.10
C THR A 144 6.40 1.39 -0.57
N LYS A 145 6.09 1.55 0.71
CA LYS A 145 5.84 2.86 1.35
C LYS A 145 6.67 3.01 2.63
N GLY A 146 7.03 4.25 2.96
CA GLY A 146 7.79 4.56 4.17
C GLY A 146 9.27 4.86 3.91
N TYR A 147 10.10 4.62 4.92
CA TYR A 147 11.50 5.03 4.96
C TYR A 147 12.36 3.94 5.58
N PHE A 148 13.56 3.75 5.02
CA PHE A 148 14.66 3.08 5.71
C PHE A 148 15.68 4.12 6.18
N TYR A 149 16.27 3.86 7.34
CA TYR A 149 17.34 4.67 7.92
C TYR A 149 18.53 3.78 8.21
N HIS A 150 19.71 4.19 7.76
CA HIS A 150 20.97 3.52 8.06
C HIS A 150 21.77 4.35 9.05
N PHE A 151 22.01 3.77 10.22
CA PHE A 151 22.83 4.36 11.27
C PHE A 151 24.19 3.66 11.30
N ILE A 152 25.25 4.46 11.46
CA ILE A 152 26.62 3.99 11.67
C ILE A 152 27.12 4.63 12.96
N ASP A 153 27.57 3.80 13.89
CA ASP A 153 28.10 4.23 15.19
C ASP A 153 27.14 5.19 15.94
N GLY A 154 25.84 4.87 15.91
CA GLY A 154 24.81 5.67 16.57
C GLY A 154 24.31 6.90 15.80
N HIS A 155 24.93 7.25 14.67
CA HIS A 155 24.58 8.45 13.91
C HIS A 155 23.89 8.11 12.59
N LEU A 156 22.87 8.91 12.21
CA LEU A 156 22.19 8.74 10.92
C LEU A 156 23.18 9.01 9.78
N ASN A 157 23.46 7.98 8.99
CA ASN A 157 24.28 8.07 7.79
C ASN A 157 23.41 8.48 6.59
N LYS A 158 22.32 7.74 6.35
CA LYS A 158 21.44 7.95 5.18
C LYS A 158 19.98 7.63 5.49
N GLU A 159 19.08 8.43 4.95
CA GLU A 159 17.64 8.15 4.86
C GLU A 159 17.27 7.79 3.42
N TYR A 160 16.51 6.71 3.28
CA TYR A 160 16.04 6.16 2.01
C TYR A 160 14.52 6.25 1.97
N ARG A 161 13.98 7.10 1.10
CA ARG A 161 12.53 7.24 0.90
C ARG A 161 12.04 6.23 -0.12
N LEU A 162 11.07 5.39 0.24
CA LEU A 162 10.41 4.47 -0.67
C LEU A 162 9.48 5.22 -1.64
N MET A 163 9.36 4.70 -2.86
CA MET A 163 8.69 5.41 -3.94
C MET A 163 7.15 5.40 -3.89
N GLY A 164 6.52 4.44 -3.23
CA GLY A 164 5.07 4.23 -3.31
C GLY A 164 4.63 3.49 -4.58
N ASP A 165 3.31 3.40 -4.79
CA ASP A 165 2.69 2.91 -6.04
C ASP A 165 3.29 1.60 -6.57
N GLU A 166 3.34 0.57 -5.73
CA GLU A 166 3.93 -0.75 -6.03
C GLU A 166 5.43 -0.74 -6.39
N ARG A 167 6.14 0.36 -6.12
CA ARG A 167 7.59 0.47 -6.31
C ARG A 167 8.29 0.42 -4.96
N TRP A 168 9.09 -0.63 -4.78
CA TRP A 168 9.92 -0.87 -3.61
C TRP A 168 11.33 -0.30 -3.74
N THR A 169 11.64 0.35 -4.88
CA THR A 169 12.86 1.13 -5.01
C THR A 169 12.81 2.37 -4.11
N PHE A 170 13.97 2.90 -3.78
CA PHE A 170 14.11 4.05 -2.90
C PHE A 170 15.02 5.12 -3.47
N GLN A 171 14.87 6.34 -2.98
CA GLN A 171 15.73 7.49 -3.27
C GLN A 171 16.38 7.97 -1.98
N ILE A 172 17.61 8.49 -2.08
CA ILE A 172 18.33 9.02 -0.93
C ILE A 172 17.97 10.49 -0.74
N THR A 173 17.58 10.86 0.47
CA THR A 173 17.32 12.26 0.83
C THR A 173 18.60 12.94 1.32
N ARG A 174 18.58 14.27 1.46
CA ARG A 174 19.67 15.05 2.05
C ARG A 174 19.73 14.98 3.57
N SER A 175 18.95 14.11 4.20
CA SER A 175 18.99 13.88 5.65
C SER A 175 20.39 13.42 6.10
N ASP A 176 20.81 13.85 7.29
CA ASP A 176 22.09 13.52 7.92
C ASP A 176 21.92 13.36 9.44
N ALA A 177 23.02 13.18 10.17
CA ALA A 177 23.05 13.00 11.62
C ALA A 177 22.38 14.12 12.44
N HIS A 178 22.18 15.30 11.86
CA HIS A 178 21.68 16.49 12.54
C HIS A 178 20.30 16.93 12.08
N GLN A 179 19.91 16.62 10.84
CA GLN A 179 18.65 17.07 10.26
C GLN A 179 18.02 16.07 9.31
N LEU A 180 16.68 16.05 9.29
CA LEU A 180 15.89 15.36 8.27
C LEU A 180 15.49 16.34 7.17
N SER A 181 15.49 15.88 5.93
CA SER A 181 15.13 16.66 4.74
C SER A 181 14.29 15.84 3.77
N ASP A 182 13.35 16.49 3.09
CA ASP A 182 12.62 15.89 1.95
C ASP A 182 13.32 16.11 0.61
N GLU A 183 14.37 16.94 0.58
CA GLU A 183 15.18 17.16 -0.61
C GLU A 183 15.94 15.88 -0.97
N LEU A 184 15.90 15.49 -2.24
CA LEU A 184 16.62 14.32 -2.73
C LEU A 184 18.07 14.68 -3.07
N GLN A 185 19.00 13.77 -2.77
CA GLN A 185 20.37 13.86 -3.29
C GLN A 185 20.39 13.78 -4.83
N SER A 186 19.46 13.00 -5.40
CA SER A 186 19.39 12.66 -6.81
C SER A 186 18.00 12.09 -7.14
N PRO A 187 17.48 12.28 -8.37
CA PRO A 187 16.22 11.65 -8.80
C PRO A 187 16.37 10.15 -9.09
N HIS A 188 17.59 9.62 -9.10
CA HIS A 188 17.85 8.21 -9.42
C HIS A 188 17.29 7.28 -8.33
N GLN A 189 16.69 6.18 -8.77
CA GLN A 189 16.14 5.15 -7.91
C GLN A 189 17.15 4.03 -7.68
N LEU A 190 17.25 3.59 -6.44
CA LEU A 190 18.12 2.51 -6.00
C LEU A 190 17.28 1.32 -5.55
N ALA A 191 17.84 0.12 -5.72
CA ALA A 191 17.27 -1.15 -5.26
C ALA A 191 18.21 -1.89 -4.29
N THR A 192 19.40 -1.35 -4.08
CA THR A 192 20.52 -1.97 -3.35
C THR A 192 21.16 -0.89 -2.49
N LEU A 193 21.59 -1.27 -1.30
CA LEU A 193 22.33 -0.46 -0.35
C LEU A 193 23.77 -1.00 -0.27
N LEU A 194 24.77 -0.13 -0.20
CA LEU A 194 26.16 -0.51 0.02
C LEU A 194 26.54 -0.27 1.48
N LEU A 195 26.88 -1.34 2.22
CA LEU A 195 27.32 -1.26 3.61
C LEU A 195 28.85 -1.22 3.70
N PRO A 196 29.46 -0.33 4.50
CA PRO A 196 30.86 -0.47 4.88
C PRO A 196 31.04 -1.70 5.79
N TYR A 197 32.07 -2.51 5.53
CA TYR A 197 32.30 -3.76 6.26
C TYR A 197 33.61 -3.73 7.07
N LYS A 198 34.78 -3.60 6.43
CA LYS A 198 36.07 -3.58 7.14
C LYS A 198 36.92 -2.47 6.56
N VAL A 199 37.60 -1.69 7.40
CA VAL A 199 38.49 -0.59 6.97
C VAL A 199 39.79 -0.70 7.77
N GLU A 200 40.94 -0.68 7.10
CA GLU A 200 42.28 -0.83 7.68
C GLU A 200 42.39 -2.03 8.63
N SER A 201 41.82 -3.17 8.22
CA SER A 201 41.72 -4.42 9.00
C SER A 201 40.97 -4.30 10.34
N SER A 202 40.33 -3.16 10.62
CA SER A 202 39.45 -2.99 11.78
C SER A 202 38.11 -3.70 11.54
N PRO A 203 37.49 -4.26 12.60
CA PRO A 203 36.12 -4.77 12.53
C PRO A 203 35.14 -3.70 12.06
N ALA A 204 33.99 -4.15 11.54
CA ALA A 204 32.89 -3.24 11.24
C ALA A 204 32.47 -2.48 12.50
N VAL A 205 32.36 -1.16 12.43
CA VAL A 205 31.70 -0.39 13.48
C VAL A 205 30.22 -0.81 13.57
N PRO A 206 29.57 -0.66 14.74
CA PRO A 206 28.16 -1.00 14.88
C PRO A 206 27.29 -0.25 13.87
N GLN A 207 26.39 -0.99 13.23
CA GLN A 207 25.46 -0.45 12.25
C GLN A 207 24.05 -0.93 12.56
N HIS A 208 23.07 -0.06 12.31
CA HIS A 208 21.66 -0.36 12.49
C HIS A 208 20.85 0.05 11.27
N LEU A 209 19.84 -0.76 10.96
CA LEU A 209 18.80 -0.42 9.99
C LEU A 209 17.47 -0.27 10.71
N LEU A 210 16.78 0.83 10.45
CA LEU A 210 15.44 1.09 10.95
C LEU A 210 14.48 1.23 9.77
N TYR A 211 13.35 0.53 9.83
CA TYR A 211 12.22 0.77 8.94
C TYR A 211 11.12 1.55 9.67
N ARG A 212 10.50 2.51 8.98
CA ARG A 212 9.30 3.23 9.46
C ARG A 212 8.31 3.41 8.33
N GLY A 213 7.02 3.14 8.58
CA GLY A 213 5.95 3.42 7.62
C GLY A 213 5.74 4.93 7.37
N THR A 214 6.16 5.77 8.31
CA THR A 214 6.13 7.24 8.22
C THR A 214 7.52 7.82 8.51
N LYS A 215 7.79 9.03 8.01
CA LYS A 215 9.08 9.70 8.22
C LYS A 215 9.33 9.91 9.72
N LEU A 216 10.58 9.75 10.16
CA LEU A 216 11.00 10.20 11.48
C LEU A 216 10.74 11.71 11.63
N ASN A 217 10.49 12.16 12.85
CA ASN A 217 10.45 13.59 13.17
C ASN A 217 11.78 14.04 13.79
N ALA A 218 12.03 15.34 13.74
CA ALA A 218 13.29 15.95 14.21
C ALA A 218 13.53 15.71 15.70
N ASP A 219 12.48 15.79 16.53
CA ASP A 219 12.57 15.55 17.98
C ASP A 219 13.03 14.13 18.29
N THR A 220 12.53 13.14 17.53
CA THR A 220 12.96 11.75 17.68
C THR A 220 14.43 11.62 17.30
N LEU A 221 14.84 12.13 16.12
CA LEU A 221 16.23 12.05 15.66
C LEU A 221 17.20 12.63 16.69
N ALA A 222 16.87 13.77 17.29
CA ALA A 222 17.71 14.43 18.30
C ALA A 222 17.91 13.62 19.60
N THR A 223 17.07 12.61 19.84
CA THR A 223 17.12 11.74 21.03
C THR A 223 17.66 10.34 20.76
N ILE A 224 17.93 9.99 19.49
CA ILE A 224 18.44 8.66 19.14
C ILE A 224 19.86 8.50 19.67
N ASP A 225 20.06 7.47 20.49
CA ASP A 225 21.36 6.97 20.91
C ASP A 225 21.48 5.46 20.62
N THR A 226 22.62 4.86 20.97
CA THR A 226 22.86 3.43 20.73
C THR A 226 21.87 2.54 21.47
N ASN A 227 21.45 2.89 22.69
CA ASN A 227 20.48 2.09 23.44
C ASN A 227 19.11 2.12 22.80
N TRP A 228 18.69 3.29 22.32
CA TRP A 228 17.46 3.45 21.57
C TRP A 228 17.50 2.61 20.29
N LEU A 229 18.60 2.65 19.54
CA LEU A 229 18.80 1.87 18.32
C LEU A 229 18.79 0.36 18.59
N ASP A 230 19.46 -0.11 19.63
CA ASP A 230 19.44 -1.53 20.01
C ASP A 230 18.04 -2.04 20.39
N THR A 231 17.12 -1.14 20.73
CA THR A 231 15.72 -1.46 21.08
C THR A 231 14.77 -1.33 19.88
N HIS A 232 14.96 -0.33 19.02
CA HIS A 232 13.97 0.05 17.99
C HIS A 232 14.41 -0.24 16.56
N ALA A 233 15.70 -0.53 16.35
CA ALA A 233 16.30 -0.78 15.06
C ALA A 233 16.96 -2.17 15.03
N THR A 234 17.21 -2.64 13.83
CA THR A 234 17.89 -3.91 13.60
C THR A 234 19.39 -3.69 13.57
N ARG A 235 20.09 -4.17 14.60
CA ARG A 235 21.56 -4.20 14.62
C ARG A 235 22.09 -5.23 13.63
N LEU A 236 23.06 -4.84 12.81
CA LEU A 236 23.60 -5.68 11.75
C LEU A 236 24.75 -6.57 12.25
N ASP A 237 24.62 -7.88 12.01
CA ASP A 237 25.73 -8.83 12.09
C ASP A 237 26.45 -8.87 10.73
N MET A 238 27.47 -8.02 10.59
CA MET A 238 28.16 -7.82 9.32
C MET A 238 28.91 -9.06 8.82
N ASP A 239 29.44 -9.90 9.71
CA ASP A 239 30.12 -11.13 9.30
C ASP A 239 29.09 -12.17 8.79
N ASN A 240 27.92 -12.28 9.43
CA ASN A 240 26.83 -13.15 8.96
C ASN A 240 26.28 -12.68 7.59
N ILE A 241 26.01 -11.39 7.42
CA ILE A 241 25.54 -10.84 6.14
C ILE A 241 26.59 -11.07 5.05
N ALA A 242 27.88 -10.92 5.35
CA ALA A 242 28.95 -11.21 4.41
C ALA A 242 29.01 -12.70 4.02
N ALA A 243 28.77 -13.61 4.97
CA ALA A 243 28.77 -15.06 4.73
C ALA A 243 27.70 -15.51 3.73
N VAL A 244 26.59 -14.78 3.59
CA VAL A 244 25.55 -15.05 2.58
C VAL A 244 26.12 -15.05 1.16
N ARG A 245 27.15 -14.24 0.88
CA ARG A 245 27.80 -14.21 -0.45
C ARG A 245 28.52 -15.51 -0.80
N GLN A 246 28.86 -16.31 0.20
CA GLN A 246 29.49 -17.62 0.01
C GLN A 246 28.44 -18.75 -0.01
N HIS A 247 27.17 -18.43 0.25
CA HIS A 247 26.09 -19.41 0.26
C HIS A 247 25.85 -19.99 -1.14
N ARG A 248 25.70 -21.32 -1.20
CA ARG A 248 25.33 -22.03 -2.42
C ARG A 248 23.83 -22.28 -2.41
N CYS A 249 23.09 -21.36 -3.03
CA CYS A 249 21.64 -21.45 -3.13
C CYS A 249 21.21 -22.73 -3.85
N LYS A 250 20.02 -23.22 -3.55
CA LYS A 250 19.46 -24.36 -4.28
C LYS A 250 19.23 -23.95 -5.73
N LYS A 251 19.71 -24.76 -6.68
CA LYS A 251 19.43 -24.54 -8.10
C LYS A 251 17.92 -24.67 -8.33
N ARG A 252 17.29 -23.60 -8.77
CA ARG A 252 15.85 -23.53 -9.09
C ARG A 252 15.69 -23.11 -10.54
N ALA A 253 14.73 -23.71 -11.24
CA ALA A 253 14.40 -23.31 -12.59
C ALA A 253 13.75 -21.92 -12.58
N GLN A 254 13.94 -21.16 -13.65
CA GLN A 254 13.17 -19.93 -13.82
C GLN A 254 11.67 -20.29 -13.87
N PRO A 255 10.85 -19.61 -13.07
CA PRO A 255 9.43 -19.87 -13.01
C PRO A 255 8.74 -19.66 -14.38
N GLN A 256 7.90 -20.61 -14.81
CA GLN A 256 7.01 -20.45 -15.97
C GLN A 256 5.71 -19.75 -15.54
N SER A 257 5.01 -19.07 -16.45
CA SER A 257 3.92 -18.10 -16.15
C SER A 257 2.76 -18.60 -15.28
N ASP A 258 2.59 -19.91 -15.06
CA ASP A 258 1.41 -20.49 -14.41
C ASP A 258 1.73 -21.49 -13.27
N GLN A 259 2.97 -21.55 -12.77
CA GLN A 259 3.33 -22.43 -11.65
C GLN A 259 3.36 -21.65 -10.32
N SER A 260 2.88 -22.25 -9.23
CA SER A 260 3.17 -21.74 -7.89
C SER A 260 4.48 -22.36 -7.42
N VAL A 261 5.38 -21.51 -6.92
CA VAL A 261 6.69 -21.95 -6.41
C VAL A 261 6.92 -21.26 -5.08
N GLU A 262 6.95 -22.01 -4.00
CA GLU A 262 7.28 -21.45 -2.70
C GLU A 262 8.76 -21.09 -2.57
N ALA A 263 9.07 -20.17 -1.67
CA ALA A 263 10.42 -19.91 -1.23
C ALA A 263 11.00 -21.16 -0.55
N VAL A 264 12.32 -21.34 -0.64
CA VAL A 264 13.01 -22.45 0.04
C VAL A 264 13.06 -22.21 1.54
N ILE A 265 13.25 -20.95 1.94
CA ILE A 265 13.21 -20.50 3.33
C ILE A 265 11.87 -19.78 3.52
N THR A 266 11.09 -20.25 4.50
CA THR A 266 9.77 -19.70 4.87
C THR A 266 9.71 -19.24 6.33
N GLU A 267 10.75 -19.55 7.13
CA GLU A 267 10.88 -19.08 8.50
C GLU A 267 11.92 -17.96 8.54
N TYR A 268 11.46 -16.76 8.88
CA TYR A 268 12.30 -15.57 8.92
C TYR A 268 12.46 -15.04 10.33
N GLN A 269 13.69 -14.66 10.65
CA GLN A 269 14.06 -13.89 11.83
C GLN A 269 14.45 -12.46 11.42
N VAL A 270 13.98 -11.48 12.19
CA VAL A 270 14.39 -10.07 12.05
C VAL A 270 15.88 -9.96 12.41
N GLY A 271 16.62 -9.19 11.62
CA GLY A 271 18.07 -9.03 11.74
C GLY A 271 18.91 -10.02 10.96
N SER A 272 18.32 -11.14 10.52
CA SER A 272 19.01 -12.11 9.67
C SER A 272 19.03 -11.67 8.21
N ALA A 273 20.03 -12.15 7.47
CA ALA A 273 20.14 -12.00 6.04
C ALA A 273 20.01 -13.35 5.33
N TYR A 274 19.38 -13.32 4.17
CA TYR A 274 19.11 -14.52 3.36
C TYR A 274 19.60 -14.32 1.94
N PRO A 275 20.09 -15.37 1.28
CA PRO A 275 20.43 -15.30 -0.14
C PRO A 275 19.14 -15.16 -0.96
N PHE A 276 19.09 -14.19 -1.87
CA PHE A 276 17.94 -13.95 -2.75
C PHE A 276 17.37 -15.24 -3.37
N GLY A 277 18.25 -16.13 -3.86
CA GLY A 277 17.92 -17.37 -4.55
C GLY A 277 17.04 -18.34 -3.74
N ASP A 278 17.11 -18.28 -2.41
CA ASP A 278 16.36 -19.19 -1.52
C ASP A 278 15.10 -18.54 -0.92
N ILE A 279 14.88 -17.24 -1.12
CA ILE A 279 13.73 -16.52 -0.54
C ILE A 279 12.72 -16.02 -1.58
N TRP A 280 13.05 -16.02 -2.87
CA TRP A 280 12.04 -15.67 -3.89
C TRP A 280 11.03 -16.81 -4.09
N GLY A 281 9.78 -16.47 -4.40
CA GLY A 281 8.72 -17.40 -4.77
C GLY A 281 7.98 -16.97 -6.05
N GLN A 282 6.95 -17.72 -6.41
CA GLN A 282 5.98 -17.40 -7.44
C GLN A 282 4.58 -17.54 -6.84
N TYR A 283 3.90 -16.39 -6.78
CA TYR A 283 2.63 -16.21 -6.09
C TYR A 283 1.56 -15.82 -7.12
N SER A 284 0.32 -16.26 -6.88
CA SER A 284 -0.81 -15.90 -7.74
C SER A 284 -1.14 -14.40 -7.68
N ASN A 285 -0.88 -13.77 -6.53
CA ASN A 285 -0.91 -12.33 -6.36
C ASN A 285 0.51 -11.80 -6.10
N ARG A 286 0.86 -10.68 -6.71
CA ARG A 286 2.15 -9.99 -6.48
C ARG A 286 2.16 -9.24 -5.16
N GLN A 287 1.01 -8.71 -4.73
CA GLN A 287 0.86 -7.97 -3.47
C GLN A 287 0.65 -8.93 -2.30
N ALA A 288 1.48 -8.80 -1.27
CA ALA A 288 1.29 -9.48 0.02
C ALA A 288 0.41 -8.62 0.95
N ALA A 289 0.60 -7.29 0.88
CA ALA A 289 -0.23 -6.27 1.49
C ALA A 289 -0.16 -4.99 0.62
N ASP A 290 -0.94 -3.96 0.90
CA ASP A 290 -0.97 -2.74 0.09
C ASP A 290 0.36 -1.99 0.05
N ASN A 291 1.13 -2.12 1.12
CA ASN A 291 2.46 -1.54 1.25
C ASN A 291 3.57 -2.58 1.07
N ALA A 292 3.27 -3.82 0.64
CA ALA A 292 4.25 -4.90 0.60
C ALA A 292 4.02 -5.87 -0.58
N LEU A 293 5.08 -6.14 -1.33
CA LEU A 293 5.06 -7.09 -2.43
C LEU A 293 5.79 -8.36 -2.05
N HIS A 294 5.29 -9.50 -2.51
CA HIS A 294 6.04 -10.74 -2.42
C HIS A 294 7.40 -10.63 -3.13
N ILE A 295 8.42 -11.28 -2.57
CA ILE A 295 9.72 -11.39 -3.23
C ILE A 295 9.58 -12.44 -4.34
N MET A 296 9.50 -11.97 -5.59
CA MET A 296 9.44 -12.84 -6.76
C MET A 296 10.79 -12.94 -7.47
N TYR A 297 10.92 -13.93 -8.37
CA TYR A 297 12.11 -14.09 -9.20
C TYR A 297 12.45 -12.80 -9.94
N ALA A 298 13.73 -12.45 -9.95
CA ALA A 298 14.29 -11.30 -10.65
C ALA A 298 15.71 -11.63 -11.09
N SER A 299 16.19 -10.97 -12.15
CA SER A 299 17.56 -11.12 -12.65
C SER A 299 18.57 -10.41 -11.74
N VAL A 300 18.70 -10.88 -10.51
CA VAL A 300 19.71 -10.47 -9.53
C VAL A 300 20.51 -11.69 -9.07
N PRO A 301 21.72 -11.52 -8.52
CA PRO A 301 22.54 -12.66 -8.08
C PRO A 301 21.84 -13.47 -6.98
N ASP A 302 21.84 -14.79 -7.09
CA ASP A 302 21.19 -15.68 -6.13
C ASP A 302 21.76 -15.54 -4.71
N ASN A 303 23.05 -15.23 -4.59
CA ASN A 303 23.74 -15.04 -3.31
C ASN A 303 23.76 -13.57 -2.86
N LEU A 304 22.96 -12.68 -3.49
CA LEU A 304 22.78 -11.29 -3.02
C LEU A 304 22.09 -11.32 -1.65
N PRO A 305 22.70 -10.77 -0.58
CA PRO A 305 22.08 -10.75 0.73
C PRO A 305 20.84 -9.85 0.74
N VAL A 306 19.75 -10.38 1.28
CA VAL A 306 18.51 -9.66 1.57
C VAL A 306 18.30 -9.68 3.08
N ILE A 307 18.33 -8.50 3.70
CA ILE A 307 18.23 -8.33 5.15
C ILE A 307 16.74 -8.20 5.52
N ASN A 308 16.28 -9.00 6.49
CA ASN A 308 14.99 -8.80 7.12
C ASN A 308 15.10 -7.69 8.19
N VAL A 309 14.71 -6.47 7.83
CA VAL A 309 14.95 -5.28 8.66
C VAL A 309 13.96 -5.16 9.81
N ALA A 310 12.71 -5.60 9.64
CA ALA A 310 11.67 -5.48 10.64
C ALA A 310 10.52 -6.45 10.35
N LYS A 311 9.72 -6.76 11.37
CA LYS A 311 8.40 -7.36 11.20
C LYS A 311 7.34 -6.26 11.33
N ILE A 312 6.39 -6.23 10.40
CA ILE A 312 5.29 -5.25 10.37
C ILE A 312 3.96 -5.95 10.15
N ASP A 313 2.88 -5.30 10.58
CA ASP A 313 1.52 -5.78 10.32
C ASP A 313 1.13 -5.53 8.86
N ALA A 314 0.34 -6.45 8.29
CA ALA A 314 -0.21 -6.29 6.95
C ALA A 314 -1.16 -5.08 6.89
N VAL A 315 -0.91 -4.17 5.96
CA VAL A 315 -1.80 -3.04 5.68
C VAL A 315 -2.66 -3.39 4.47
N HIS A 316 -3.98 -3.42 4.65
CA HIS A 316 -4.96 -3.61 3.56
C HIS A 316 -5.93 -2.43 3.51
N SER A 317 -5.46 -1.27 3.01
CA SER A 317 -6.33 -0.14 2.66
C SER A 317 -7.20 -0.48 1.44
N ASN A 318 -8.49 -0.13 1.46
CA ASN A 318 -9.44 -0.45 0.37
C ASN A 318 -9.83 -1.92 0.24
N ARG A 319 -9.83 -2.65 1.36
CA ARG A 319 -10.30 -4.02 1.43
C ARG A 319 -11.34 -4.19 2.54
N ILE A 320 -12.35 -5.02 2.28
CA ILE A 320 -13.31 -5.49 3.26
C ILE A 320 -13.10 -6.99 3.55
N LEU A 321 -13.53 -7.44 4.74
CA LEU A 321 -13.49 -8.86 5.11
C LEU A 321 -14.18 -9.75 4.08
N ALA A 322 -13.52 -10.82 3.66
CA ALA A 322 -14.01 -11.75 2.64
C ALA A 322 -13.85 -13.21 3.07
N GLY A 323 -14.73 -14.09 2.59
CA GLY A 323 -14.67 -15.53 2.88
C GLY A 323 -14.65 -15.82 4.38
N ASP A 324 -13.71 -16.66 4.81
CA ASP A 324 -13.61 -17.15 6.19
C ASP A 324 -13.29 -16.05 7.21
N GLU A 325 -12.71 -14.91 6.78
CA GLU A 325 -12.42 -13.77 7.65
C GLU A 325 -13.66 -13.13 8.27
N ARG A 326 -14.81 -13.35 7.62
CA ARG A 326 -16.11 -12.84 8.05
C ARG A 326 -16.71 -13.67 9.20
N THR A 327 -16.17 -14.87 9.43
CA THR A 327 -16.72 -15.83 10.37
C THR A 327 -16.16 -15.64 11.78
N ILE A 328 -16.99 -15.90 12.80
CA ILE A 328 -16.55 -15.98 14.19
C ILE A 328 -16.55 -17.44 14.62
N ALA A 329 -15.38 -17.97 14.97
CA ALA A 329 -15.24 -19.34 15.42
C ALA A 329 -16.16 -19.66 16.61
N ASN A 330 -16.74 -20.85 16.62
CA ASN A 330 -17.65 -21.36 17.65
C ASN A 330 -18.99 -20.61 17.78
N ALA A 331 -19.34 -19.73 16.84
CA ALA A 331 -20.69 -19.18 16.79
C ALA A 331 -21.72 -20.28 16.51
N ARG A 332 -22.92 -20.11 17.07
CA ARG A 332 -24.03 -21.07 16.93
C ARG A 332 -25.20 -20.41 16.20
N PRO A 333 -25.96 -21.15 15.38
CA PRO A 333 -27.18 -20.58 14.78
C PRO A 333 -28.21 -20.23 15.86
N PRO A 334 -29.09 -19.24 15.63
CA PRO A 334 -30.21 -18.96 16.52
C PRO A 334 -31.15 -20.16 16.57
N GLN A 335 -31.84 -20.31 17.69
CA GLN A 335 -32.83 -21.36 17.85
C GLN A 335 -33.92 -21.21 16.78
N MET A 336 -34.11 -22.21 15.94
CA MET A 336 -35.16 -22.13 14.90
C MET A 336 -36.56 -22.04 15.53
N MET A 337 -37.30 -21.00 15.15
CA MET A 337 -38.68 -20.78 15.57
C MET A 337 -39.63 -20.91 14.39
N LYS A 338 -40.77 -21.60 14.61
CA LYS A 338 -41.84 -21.66 13.62
C LYS A 338 -42.43 -20.27 13.43
N LYS A 339 -42.54 -19.82 12.17
CA LYS A 339 -43.25 -18.59 11.82
C LYS A 339 -44.71 -18.90 11.50
N ASP A 340 -45.61 -18.08 12.03
CA ASP A 340 -47.03 -18.09 11.70
C ASP A 340 -47.29 -17.16 10.53
N THR A 341 -48.31 -17.49 9.75
CA THR A 341 -48.83 -16.61 8.71
C THR A 341 -49.95 -15.76 9.31
N LEU A 342 -49.68 -14.47 9.51
CA LEU A 342 -50.56 -13.53 10.18
C LEU A 342 -51.14 -12.53 9.21
N GLU A 343 -52.38 -12.09 9.47
CA GLU A 343 -52.90 -10.88 8.84
C GLU A 343 -52.37 -9.65 9.57
N ALA A 344 -51.99 -8.64 8.79
CA ALA A 344 -51.50 -7.37 9.30
C ALA A 344 -52.25 -6.21 8.64
N THR A 345 -52.58 -5.20 9.44
CA THR A 345 -53.14 -3.94 8.93
C THR A 345 -52.09 -2.85 9.05
N GLY A 346 -51.91 -2.11 7.96
CA GLY A 346 -50.89 -1.08 7.82
C GLY A 346 -51.47 0.33 7.73
N SER A 347 -50.65 1.32 8.06
CA SER A 347 -50.90 2.72 7.76
C SER A 347 -49.65 3.38 7.16
N PRO A 348 -49.80 4.27 6.16
CA PRO A 348 -48.68 5.04 5.63
C PRO A 348 -48.09 5.96 6.68
N VAL A 349 -46.77 6.01 6.73
CA VAL A 349 -45.97 6.89 7.57
C VAL A 349 -44.75 7.34 6.78
N LYS A 350 -44.13 8.46 7.18
CA LYS A 350 -42.85 8.85 6.58
C LYS A 350 -41.77 7.80 6.89
N PRO A 351 -40.88 7.43 5.96
CA PRO A 351 -39.77 6.52 6.25
C PRO A 351 -38.99 6.93 7.51
N ASP A 352 -38.75 8.22 7.72
CA ASP A 352 -38.06 8.72 8.91
C ASP A 352 -38.75 8.35 10.23
N ALA A 353 -40.08 8.19 10.26
CA ALA A 353 -40.82 7.75 11.45
C ALA A 353 -40.64 6.26 11.77
N LEU A 354 -40.33 5.44 10.75
CA LEU A 354 -39.92 4.04 10.96
C LEU A 354 -38.48 3.95 11.47
N LEU A 355 -37.64 4.89 11.02
CA LEU A 355 -36.17 4.86 11.16
C LEU A 355 -35.64 5.71 12.33
N LYS A 356 -36.46 6.55 12.95
CA LYS A 356 -36.14 7.29 14.18
C LYS A 356 -37.02 6.83 15.34
N GLY A 357 -36.43 6.72 16.52
CA GLY A 357 -37.12 6.35 17.77
C GLY A 357 -37.53 4.87 17.84
N ASN A 358 -38.24 4.39 16.82
CA ASN A 358 -38.74 3.02 16.73
C ASN A 358 -37.77 2.03 16.07
N PHE A 359 -36.65 2.49 15.52
CA PHE A 359 -35.70 1.65 14.80
C PHE A 359 -35.11 0.51 15.66
N GLY A 360 -34.97 0.70 16.97
CA GLY A 360 -34.55 -0.37 17.87
C GLY A 360 -35.67 -1.29 18.35
N GLN A 361 -36.94 -0.93 18.10
CA GLN A 361 -38.11 -1.56 18.72
C GLN A 361 -38.91 -2.45 17.77
N GLN A 362 -38.75 -2.28 16.46
CA GLN A 362 -39.44 -3.08 15.45
C GLN A 362 -38.55 -3.41 14.26
N PRO A 363 -38.68 -4.62 13.68
CA PRO A 363 -38.04 -4.93 12.41
C PRO A 363 -38.55 -4.00 11.29
N VAL A 364 -37.66 -3.70 10.35
CA VAL A 364 -38.00 -3.02 9.09
C VAL A 364 -37.65 -3.93 7.92
N SER A 365 -38.54 -4.03 6.93
CA SER A 365 -38.39 -4.89 5.77
C SER A 365 -38.46 -4.14 4.44
N CYS A 366 -37.64 -4.58 3.49
CA CYS A 366 -37.67 -4.15 2.08
C CYS A 366 -38.46 -5.11 1.17
N ASP A 367 -39.18 -6.09 1.72
CA ASP A 367 -39.85 -7.14 0.92
C ASP A 367 -40.89 -6.62 -0.08
N LEU A 368 -41.47 -5.44 0.19
CA LEU A 368 -42.42 -4.83 -0.73
C LEU A 368 -41.76 -4.39 -2.03
N LEU A 369 -40.47 -4.01 -2.00
CA LEU A 369 -39.73 -3.57 -3.19
C LEU A 369 -39.71 -4.69 -4.24
N ASN A 370 -39.31 -5.89 -3.84
CA ASN A 370 -39.27 -7.07 -4.71
C ASN A 370 -40.66 -7.45 -5.24
N ARG A 371 -41.73 -7.20 -4.47
CA ARG A 371 -43.09 -7.47 -4.91
C ARG A 371 -43.64 -6.45 -5.88
N GLN A 372 -43.24 -5.19 -5.74
CA GLN A 372 -43.61 -4.13 -6.66
C GLN A 372 -42.91 -4.30 -8.02
N LEU A 373 -41.76 -4.98 -8.08
CA LEU A 373 -40.94 -5.10 -9.30
C LEU A 373 -41.72 -5.41 -10.57
N ASN A 374 -42.74 -6.28 -10.55
CA ASN A 374 -43.46 -6.64 -11.79
C ASN A 374 -44.61 -5.68 -12.14
N THR A 375 -45.01 -4.80 -11.23
CA THR A 375 -46.12 -3.85 -11.42
C THR A 375 -45.64 -2.42 -11.67
N LEU A 376 -44.36 -2.13 -11.42
CA LEU A 376 -43.79 -0.81 -11.58
C LEU A 376 -43.59 -0.42 -13.06
N HIS A 377 -43.64 0.88 -13.32
CA HIS A 377 -43.27 1.48 -14.59
C HIS A 377 -41.86 1.08 -15.00
N ALA A 378 -41.62 0.95 -16.31
CA ALA A 378 -40.34 0.44 -16.84
C ALA A 378 -39.12 1.24 -16.37
N SER A 379 -39.22 2.57 -16.31
CA SER A 379 -38.14 3.43 -15.81
C SER A 379 -37.84 3.18 -14.32
N THR A 380 -38.88 3.09 -13.49
CA THR A 380 -38.72 2.84 -12.05
C THR A 380 -38.13 1.45 -11.79
N ARG A 381 -38.47 0.45 -12.62
CA ARG A 381 -37.82 -0.87 -12.56
C ARG A 381 -36.33 -0.80 -12.91
N GLN A 382 -35.98 0.01 -13.90
CA GLN A 382 -34.57 0.24 -14.25
C GLN A 382 -33.80 0.87 -13.09
N ASP A 383 -34.36 1.90 -12.46
CA ASP A 383 -33.75 2.56 -11.30
C ASP A 383 -33.53 1.59 -10.12
N ILE A 384 -34.44 0.63 -9.90
CA ILE A 384 -34.27 -0.40 -8.87
C ILE A 384 -33.14 -1.38 -9.21
N GLN A 385 -32.98 -1.71 -10.48
CA GLN A 385 -31.98 -2.68 -10.95
C GLN A 385 -30.57 -2.08 -11.01
N ASP A 386 -30.46 -0.80 -11.39
CA ASP A 386 -29.17 -0.14 -11.59
C ASP A 386 -28.74 0.71 -10.39
N GLY A 387 -29.69 1.21 -9.61
CA GLY A 387 -29.45 2.28 -8.65
C GLY A 387 -29.92 3.63 -9.18
N GLY A 388 -30.30 4.55 -8.30
CA GLY A 388 -30.81 5.85 -8.71
C GLY A 388 -31.45 6.66 -7.59
N GLN A 389 -32.40 7.53 -7.94
CA GLN A 389 -33.22 8.27 -6.98
C GLN A 389 -34.67 7.82 -7.08
N LEU A 390 -35.26 7.47 -5.94
CA LEU A 390 -36.62 6.94 -5.87
C LEU A 390 -37.39 7.62 -4.73
N VAL A 391 -38.71 7.68 -4.87
CA VAL A 391 -39.61 8.15 -3.81
C VAL A 391 -40.12 6.96 -3.03
N PHE A 392 -39.94 6.99 -1.71
CA PHE A 392 -40.36 5.94 -0.80
C PHE A 392 -41.43 6.44 0.16
N THR A 393 -42.39 5.56 0.47
CA THR A 393 -43.28 5.70 1.62
C THR A 393 -43.02 4.58 2.62
N GLY A 394 -43.18 4.88 3.91
CA GLY A 394 -43.13 3.89 4.97
C GLY A 394 -44.52 3.31 5.23
N LEU A 395 -44.59 2.01 5.53
CA LEU A 395 -45.81 1.35 5.99
C LEU A 395 -45.58 0.76 7.38
N GLN A 396 -46.41 1.16 8.33
CA GLN A 396 -46.41 0.65 9.70
C GLN A 396 -47.47 -0.44 9.83
N PHE A 397 -47.08 -1.71 9.80
CA PHE A 397 -47.97 -2.85 9.98
C PHE A 397 -48.07 -3.25 11.46
N SER A 398 -49.25 -3.72 11.85
CA SER A 398 -49.52 -4.37 13.14
C SER A 398 -50.14 -5.75 12.90
N HIS A 399 -49.64 -6.76 13.61
CA HIS A 399 -50.12 -8.14 13.59
C HIS A 399 -50.04 -8.76 15.00
N ASN A 400 -50.56 -9.97 15.18
CA ASN A 400 -50.64 -10.61 16.51
C ASN A 400 -49.30 -10.73 17.25
N HIS A 401 -48.18 -10.87 16.53
CA HIS A 401 -46.83 -10.98 17.12
C HIS A 401 -46.09 -9.63 17.26
N GLY A 402 -46.74 -8.49 17.04
CA GLY A 402 -46.11 -7.16 17.15
C GLY A 402 -46.25 -6.29 15.90
N THR A 403 -45.25 -5.43 15.67
CA THR A 403 -45.25 -4.47 14.56
C THR A 403 -44.12 -4.71 13.57
N LEU A 404 -44.33 -4.29 12.33
CA LEU A 404 -43.37 -4.38 11.23
C LEU A 404 -43.38 -3.09 10.43
N GLY A 405 -42.23 -2.44 10.32
CA GLY A 405 -42.02 -1.37 9.34
C GLY A 405 -41.72 -1.95 7.96
N ALA A 406 -42.19 -1.31 6.90
CA ALA A 406 -41.81 -1.66 5.54
C ALA A 406 -41.61 -0.44 4.65
N LEU A 407 -40.67 -0.51 3.70
CA LEU A 407 -40.49 0.51 2.67
C LEU A 407 -41.23 0.08 1.39
N LYS A 408 -42.03 1.00 0.84
CA LYS A 408 -42.73 0.86 -0.45
C LYS A 408 -42.27 1.98 -1.38
N ILE A 409 -42.09 1.69 -2.67
CA ILE A 409 -41.85 2.70 -3.71
C ILE A 409 -43.18 3.38 -4.07
N VAL A 410 -43.12 4.70 -4.23
CA VAL A 410 -44.18 5.50 -4.85
C VAL A 410 -43.81 5.66 -6.32
N ASP A 411 -44.58 5.04 -7.20
CA ASP A 411 -44.27 4.98 -8.62
C ASP A 411 -44.73 6.24 -9.36
N THR A 412 -43.94 7.30 -9.22
CA THR A 412 -44.23 8.59 -9.86
C THR A 412 -44.24 8.51 -11.38
N ALA A 413 -43.52 7.55 -11.98
CA ALA A 413 -43.50 7.36 -13.42
C ALA A 413 -44.78 6.68 -13.94
N ALA A 414 -45.43 5.85 -13.12
CA ALA A 414 -46.80 5.37 -13.37
C ALA A 414 -47.89 6.40 -13.01
N GLY A 415 -47.52 7.58 -12.50
CA GLY A 415 -48.44 8.63 -12.11
C GLY A 415 -48.93 8.56 -10.65
N GLU A 416 -48.34 7.72 -9.79
CA GLU A 416 -48.62 7.79 -8.35
C GLU A 416 -48.16 9.15 -7.80
N ILE A 417 -49.03 9.84 -7.07
CA ILE A 417 -48.75 11.15 -6.49
C ILE A 417 -48.13 10.96 -5.09
N PRO A 418 -46.90 11.43 -4.83
CA PRO A 418 -46.32 11.39 -3.49
C PRO A 418 -47.11 12.25 -2.50
N ASP A 419 -47.40 11.70 -1.32
CA ASP A 419 -47.96 12.46 -0.21
C ASP A 419 -46.83 13.04 0.65
N ASN A 420 -46.79 14.37 0.80
CA ASN A 420 -45.76 15.07 1.56
C ASN A 420 -45.62 14.62 3.02
N ASN A 421 -46.68 14.04 3.61
CA ASN A 421 -46.67 13.57 4.99
C ASN A 421 -46.08 12.17 5.15
N THR A 422 -46.05 11.39 4.07
CA THR A 422 -45.73 9.95 4.12
C THR A 422 -44.63 9.54 3.16
N SER A 423 -44.26 10.40 2.19
CA SER A 423 -43.24 10.14 1.19
C SER A 423 -41.92 10.85 1.49
N GLN A 424 -40.82 10.27 1.01
CA GLN A 424 -39.46 10.78 1.12
C GLN A 424 -38.67 10.41 -0.13
N LEU A 425 -38.04 11.40 -0.76
CA LEU A 425 -37.04 11.16 -1.82
C LEU A 425 -35.75 10.63 -1.16
N ALA A 426 -35.19 9.57 -1.74
CA ALA A 426 -33.96 8.92 -1.28
C ALA A 426 -33.14 8.39 -2.47
N TYR A 427 -31.84 8.24 -2.26
CA TYR A 427 -31.01 7.43 -3.14
C TYR A 427 -31.30 5.94 -2.95
N TRP A 428 -31.10 5.15 -4.00
CA TRP A 428 -31.23 3.70 -4.00
C TRP A 428 -29.95 3.05 -4.53
N VAL A 429 -29.33 2.20 -3.72
CA VAL A 429 -28.18 1.38 -4.14
C VAL A 429 -28.67 -0.04 -4.37
N ALA A 430 -28.62 -0.49 -5.63
CA ALA A 430 -29.00 -1.85 -5.99
C ALA A 430 -27.97 -2.88 -5.49
N GLN A 431 -28.43 -4.09 -5.17
CA GLN A 431 -27.55 -5.18 -4.73
C GLN A 431 -26.58 -5.58 -5.84
N GLY A 432 -25.30 -5.72 -5.50
CA GLY A 432 -24.22 -6.01 -6.44
C GLY A 432 -23.80 -4.81 -7.30
N LYS A 433 -24.25 -3.60 -6.96
CA LYS A 433 -23.99 -2.35 -7.68
C LYS A 433 -23.44 -1.28 -6.74
N PHE A 434 -23.13 -0.13 -7.31
CA PHE A 434 -22.78 1.09 -6.58
C PHE A 434 -23.59 2.28 -7.08
N LEU A 435 -23.64 3.33 -6.26
CA LEU A 435 -24.15 4.63 -6.65
C LEU A 435 -23.22 5.73 -6.13
N ASP A 436 -22.98 6.73 -6.99
CA ASP A 436 -22.25 7.94 -6.62
C ASP A 436 -23.21 8.97 -6.01
N VAL A 437 -22.85 9.51 -4.84
CA VAL A 437 -23.66 10.47 -4.09
C VAL A 437 -22.79 11.64 -3.60
N PRO A 438 -23.37 12.83 -3.37
CA PRO A 438 -22.63 13.94 -2.79
C PRO A 438 -22.09 13.60 -1.40
N LYS A 439 -20.79 13.87 -1.19
CA LYS A 439 -20.15 13.77 0.13
C LYS A 439 -20.79 14.68 1.16
N HIS A 440 -21.24 15.86 0.72
CA HIS A 440 -21.98 16.82 1.52
C HIS A 440 -23.26 17.25 0.78
N PRO A 441 -24.38 16.51 0.91
CA PRO A 441 -25.63 16.83 0.22
C PRO A 441 -26.21 18.16 0.69
N ASN A 442 -26.75 18.92 -0.25
CA ASN A 442 -27.56 20.10 0.03
C ASN A 442 -28.96 19.68 0.49
N PRO A 443 -29.40 19.99 1.72
CA PRO A 443 -30.70 19.57 2.26
C PRO A 443 -31.92 20.00 1.43
N HIS A 444 -31.78 21.00 0.56
CA HIS A 444 -32.87 21.52 -0.28
C HIS A 444 -32.92 20.91 -1.69
N ARG A 445 -31.87 20.19 -2.10
CA ARG A 445 -31.74 19.68 -3.48
C ARG A 445 -31.45 18.19 -3.53
N ASP A 446 -30.66 17.71 -2.58
CA ASP A 446 -30.13 16.35 -2.59
C ASP A 446 -30.85 15.49 -1.54
N PRO A 447 -31.17 14.23 -1.86
CA PRO A 447 -31.66 13.28 -0.88
C PRO A 447 -30.70 13.11 0.30
N GLN A 448 -31.26 12.92 1.50
CA GLN A 448 -30.50 12.73 2.74
C GLN A 448 -30.49 11.28 3.25
N TYR A 449 -31.14 10.39 2.50
CA TYR A 449 -31.25 8.96 2.81
C TYR A 449 -30.75 8.16 1.62
N ILE A 450 -30.11 7.04 1.91
CA ILE A 450 -29.76 6.00 0.94
C ILE A 450 -30.37 4.70 1.42
N PHE A 451 -31.28 4.15 0.61
CA PHE A 451 -31.88 2.84 0.85
C PHE A 451 -31.26 1.79 -0.07
N THR A 452 -31.39 0.54 0.35
CA THR A 452 -30.84 -0.61 -0.36
C THR A 452 -31.62 -1.87 0.07
N PRO A 453 -31.51 -3.01 -0.64
CA PRO A 453 -32.17 -4.25 -0.22
C PRO A 453 -31.77 -4.70 1.20
N SER A 454 -32.58 -5.55 1.81
CA SER A 454 -32.26 -6.18 3.09
C SER A 454 -30.96 -6.99 3.01
N PHE A 455 -30.26 -7.10 4.14
CA PHE A 455 -28.95 -7.73 4.22
C PHE A 455 -29.07 -9.19 4.68
N SER A 456 -28.49 -10.09 3.87
CA SER A 456 -28.30 -11.50 4.20
C SER A 456 -26.91 -11.94 3.74
N GLY A 457 -25.92 -11.76 4.60
CA GLY A 457 -24.51 -12.01 4.25
C GLY A 457 -23.86 -10.94 3.38
N CYS A 458 -24.51 -9.82 3.08
CA CYS A 458 -23.99 -8.71 2.29
C CYS A 458 -23.18 -7.70 3.13
N SER A 459 -22.47 -6.79 2.48
CA SER A 459 -21.74 -5.65 3.09
C SER A 459 -22.14 -4.32 2.43
N PHE A 460 -22.14 -3.23 3.20
CA PHE A 460 -22.44 -1.88 2.72
C PHE A 460 -21.19 -1.02 2.84
N VAL A 461 -20.60 -0.64 1.70
CA VAL A 461 -19.22 -0.13 1.62
C VAL A 461 -19.20 1.26 1.03
N VAL A 462 -18.34 2.14 1.54
CA VAL A 462 -18.28 3.53 1.10
C VAL A 462 -16.84 3.97 0.84
N ASP A 463 -16.58 4.30 -0.42
CA ASP A 463 -15.33 4.91 -0.85
C ASP A 463 -15.48 6.42 -0.93
N GLU A 464 -14.40 7.13 -0.64
CA GLU A 464 -14.21 8.50 -1.09
C GLU A 464 -13.84 8.43 -2.57
N TRP A 465 -14.76 8.76 -3.48
CA TRP A 465 -14.48 8.66 -4.90
C TRP A 465 -13.61 9.82 -5.37
N ASP A 466 -13.98 11.03 -4.94
CA ASP A 466 -13.24 12.28 -5.12
C ASP A 466 -13.56 13.25 -3.96
N ASP A 467 -13.07 14.49 -4.05
CA ASP A 467 -13.25 15.51 -2.99
C ASP A 467 -14.72 15.83 -2.66
N ASN A 468 -15.64 15.61 -3.60
CA ASN A 468 -17.06 15.97 -3.51
C ASN A 468 -18.01 14.77 -3.59
N THR A 469 -17.52 13.59 -3.97
CA THR A 469 -18.34 12.42 -4.29
C THR A 469 -17.95 11.23 -3.41
N LEU A 470 -18.96 10.55 -2.87
CA LEU A 470 -18.82 9.22 -2.29
C LEU A 470 -19.35 8.19 -3.27
N ARG A 471 -18.67 7.04 -3.35
CA ARG A 471 -19.20 5.87 -4.05
C ARG A 471 -19.65 4.84 -3.03
N VAL A 472 -20.93 4.50 -3.08
CA VAL A 472 -21.58 3.61 -2.11
C VAL A 472 -21.94 2.29 -2.78
N TYR A 473 -21.43 1.18 -2.27
CA TYR A 473 -21.60 -0.16 -2.83
C TYR A 473 -22.49 -1.03 -1.94
N HIS A 474 -23.44 -1.76 -2.52
CA HIS A 474 -24.04 -2.92 -1.86
C HIS A 474 -23.36 -4.18 -2.38
N VAL A 475 -22.46 -4.74 -1.58
CA VAL A 475 -21.64 -5.89 -1.93
C VAL A 475 -22.32 -7.18 -1.49
N GLU A 476 -22.54 -8.10 -2.42
CA GLU A 476 -23.17 -9.39 -2.16
C GLU A 476 -22.25 -10.32 -1.34
N GLY A 477 -22.88 -11.10 -0.46
CA GLY A 477 -22.16 -12.10 0.32
C GLY A 477 -21.48 -13.15 -0.56
N GLY A 478 -20.18 -13.37 -0.32
CA GLY A 478 -19.37 -14.30 -1.09
C GLY A 478 -18.88 -13.73 -2.43
N LYS A 479 -19.18 -12.46 -2.72
CA LYS A 479 -18.69 -11.73 -3.90
C LYS A 479 -17.86 -10.51 -3.52
N GLU A 480 -17.36 -10.41 -2.28
CA GLU A 480 -16.58 -9.26 -1.81
C GLU A 480 -15.38 -9.00 -2.68
N ASN A 481 -14.66 -10.06 -3.06
CA ASN A 481 -13.49 -9.93 -3.91
C ASN A 481 -13.85 -9.44 -5.31
N THR A 482 -14.91 -9.98 -5.92
CA THR A 482 -15.26 -9.65 -7.31
C THR A 482 -16.02 -8.32 -7.44
N GLN A 483 -16.74 -7.89 -6.40
CA GLN A 483 -17.54 -6.66 -6.42
C GLN A 483 -16.87 -5.48 -5.70
N TYR A 484 -15.82 -5.71 -4.91
CA TYR A 484 -15.11 -4.66 -4.20
C TYR A 484 -13.58 -4.87 -4.11
N ASN A 485 -13.07 -5.88 -3.40
CA ASN A 485 -11.64 -5.94 -3.05
C ASN A 485 -10.68 -6.00 -4.26
N ASN A 486 -11.11 -6.58 -5.38
CA ASN A 486 -10.28 -6.73 -6.57
C ASN A 486 -10.66 -5.71 -7.67
N LEU A 487 -11.40 -4.65 -7.33
CA LEU A 487 -11.64 -3.56 -8.27
C LEU A 487 -10.32 -2.86 -8.58
N ALA A 488 -10.14 -2.45 -9.84
CA ALA A 488 -8.92 -1.76 -10.27
C ALA A 488 -8.79 -0.36 -9.66
N GLU A 489 -9.89 0.27 -9.25
CA GLU A 489 -9.95 1.64 -8.74
C GLU A 489 -10.92 1.75 -7.55
N HIS A 490 -10.48 2.50 -6.54
CA HIS A 490 -11.25 2.84 -5.33
C HIS A 490 -11.34 4.37 -5.10
N GLY A 491 -11.09 5.18 -6.13
CA GLY A 491 -10.99 6.64 -5.99
C GLY A 491 -9.89 7.04 -4.98
N ASN A 492 -10.22 7.93 -4.05
CA ASN A 492 -9.38 8.30 -2.90
C ASN A 492 -9.37 7.22 -1.78
N GLY A 493 -10.09 6.11 -1.95
CA GLY A 493 -10.04 4.92 -1.09
C GLY A 493 -11.22 4.76 -0.15
N LEU A 494 -11.26 3.59 0.51
CA LEU A 494 -12.26 3.20 1.50
C LEU A 494 -12.28 4.18 2.67
N LEU A 495 -13.47 4.70 2.97
CA LEU A 495 -13.71 5.43 4.20
C LEU A 495 -14.10 4.46 5.30
N ASN A 496 -15.22 3.76 5.15
CA ASN A 496 -15.72 2.80 6.13
C ASN A 496 -16.78 1.87 5.51
N TYR A 497 -17.15 0.82 6.23
CA TYR A 497 -18.18 -0.13 5.79
C TYR A 497 -18.89 -0.81 6.95
N MET A 498 -20.09 -1.30 6.67
CA MET A 498 -20.78 -2.28 7.50
C MET A 498 -20.63 -3.65 6.86
N SER A 499 -20.03 -4.59 7.57
CA SER A 499 -19.82 -5.96 7.14
C SER A 499 -20.91 -6.90 7.66
N TYR A 500 -20.94 -8.12 7.12
CA TYR A 500 -21.69 -9.23 7.74
C TYR A 500 -21.32 -9.46 9.19
N ARG A 501 -20.05 -9.27 9.58
CA ARG A 501 -19.62 -9.51 10.96
C ARG A 501 -20.28 -8.53 11.94
N ASP A 502 -20.60 -7.32 11.48
CA ASP A 502 -21.22 -6.30 12.30
C ASP A 502 -22.64 -6.67 12.69
N TYR A 503 -23.48 -7.11 11.75
CA TYR A 503 -24.88 -7.43 12.04
C TYR A 503 -25.19 -8.92 12.22
N GLY A 504 -24.33 -9.76 11.66
CA GLY A 504 -24.48 -11.22 11.55
C GLY A 504 -24.27 -11.95 12.87
N TYR A 505 -23.69 -11.28 13.87
CA TYR A 505 -23.37 -11.89 15.15
C TYR A 505 -23.83 -11.03 16.33
N TYR A 506 -24.23 -11.69 17.41
CA TYR A 506 -24.51 -11.04 18.69
C TYR A 506 -24.22 -11.99 19.87
N GLN A 507 -24.01 -11.42 21.06
CA GLN A 507 -23.77 -12.19 22.28
C GLN A 507 -25.09 -12.57 22.98
N HIS A 508 -25.22 -13.83 23.37
CA HIS A 508 -26.32 -14.33 24.20
C HIS A 508 -25.76 -15.21 25.34
N GLY A 509 -25.65 -14.62 26.53
CA GLY A 509 -24.89 -15.22 27.64
C GLY A 509 -23.42 -15.40 27.24
N ASP A 510 -22.88 -16.59 27.46
CA ASP A 510 -21.48 -16.94 27.11
C ASP A 510 -21.32 -17.44 25.66
N SER A 511 -22.36 -17.34 24.82
CA SER A 511 -22.36 -17.85 23.45
C SER A 511 -22.53 -16.73 22.43
N THR A 512 -21.76 -16.82 21.35
CA THR A 512 -21.96 -16.01 20.14
C THR A 512 -23.03 -16.68 19.28
N ILE A 513 -24.08 -15.93 18.93
CA ILE A 513 -25.13 -16.37 18.01
C ILE A 513 -24.91 -15.75 16.64
N GLU A 514 -24.99 -16.57 15.59
CA GLU A 514 -24.89 -16.17 14.20
C GLU A 514 -26.28 -16.02 13.57
N ASN A 515 -26.75 -14.78 13.45
CA ASN A 515 -28.03 -14.44 12.85
C ASN A 515 -27.84 -13.69 11.52
N ILE A 516 -28.26 -14.31 10.42
CA ILE A 516 -27.85 -13.83 9.08
C ILE A 516 -28.62 -12.61 8.56
N THR A 517 -29.69 -12.17 9.21
CA THR A 517 -30.61 -11.16 8.65
C THR A 517 -30.49 -9.79 9.30
N ALA A 518 -30.46 -8.75 8.46
CA ALA A 518 -30.43 -7.36 8.87
C ALA A 518 -31.18 -6.42 7.90
N PHE A 519 -31.46 -5.22 8.41
CA PHE A 519 -31.88 -4.08 7.61
C PHE A 519 -30.90 -2.95 7.85
N ALA A 520 -30.47 -2.25 6.79
CA ALA A 520 -29.59 -1.10 6.91
C ALA A 520 -29.95 -0.01 5.90
N PHE A 521 -29.58 1.22 6.23
CA PHE A 521 -29.71 2.40 5.38
C PHE A 521 -28.60 3.40 5.71
N MET A 522 -28.32 4.34 4.82
CA MET A 522 -27.49 5.50 5.17
C MET A 522 -28.32 6.74 5.36
N LYS A 523 -27.85 7.61 6.23
CA LYS A 523 -28.41 8.92 6.46
C LYS A 523 -27.31 9.96 6.64
N TYR A 524 -27.55 11.15 6.10
CA TYR A 524 -26.65 12.27 6.32
C TYR A 524 -26.94 12.95 7.67
N ASN A 525 -25.92 13.01 8.53
CA ASN A 525 -25.94 13.79 9.76
C ASN A 525 -25.43 15.20 9.45
N ALA A 526 -26.37 16.14 9.27
CA ALA A 526 -26.04 17.53 8.93
C ALA A 526 -25.20 18.25 10.00
N SER A 527 -25.34 17.87 11.28
CA SER A 527 -24.60 18.50 12.39
C SER A 527 -23.14 18.05 12.39
N ALA A 528 -22.91 16.75 12.19
CA ALA A 528 -21.55 16.19 12.10
C ALA A 528 -20.91 16.38 10.72
N ARG A 529 -21.71 16.77 9.71
CA ARG A 529 -21.34 16.83 8.29
C ARG A 529 -20.79 15.49 7.76
N LYS A 530 -21.40 14.39 8.16
CA LYS A 530 -20.98 13.03 7.80
C LYS A 530 -22.16 12.16 7.40
N TRP A 531 -21.91 11.20 6.53
CA TRP A 531 -22.83 10.10 6.30
C TRP A 531 -22.67 9.03 7.40
N GLU A 532 -23.76 8.39 7.77
CA GLU A 532 -23.81 7.32 8.77
C GLU A 532 -24.57 6.13 8.17
N ILE A 533 -24.02 4.91 8.28
CA ILE A 533 -24.77 3.67 8.06
C ILE A 533 -25.46 3.31 9.36
N HIS A 534 -26.78 3.17 9.34
CA HIS A 534 -27.58 2.69 10.46
C HIS A 534 -28.10 1.29 10.13
N TYR A 535 -28.00 0.36 11.08
CA TYR A 535 -28.41 -1.02 10.84
C TYR A 535 -29.10 -1.68 12.04
N GLN A 536 -29.95 -2.66 11.74
CA GLN A 536 -30.62 -3.55 12.68
C GLN A 536 -30.07 -4.97 12.56
N ARG A 537 -29.82 -5.62 13.70
CA ARG A 537 -29.67 -7.08 13.78
C ARG A 537 -31.04 -7.68 14.03
N GLN A 538 -31.60 -8.42 13.08
CA GLN A 538 -32.98 -8.92 13.16
C GLN A 538 -33.01 -10.43 13.35
N GLU A 539 -33.49 -10.89 14.50
CA GLU A 539 -33.66 -12.32 14.75
C GLU A 539 -35.08 -12.77 14.36
N HIS A 540 -35.16 -13.90 13.65
CA HIS A 540 -36.39 -14.40 13.04
C HIS A 540 -37.12 -13.32 12.21
N ALA A 541 -36.38 -12.53 11.43
CA ALA A 541 -36.89 -11.38 10.67
C ALA A 541 -38.27 -11.66 10.03
N PRO A 542 -39.30 -10.84 10.32
CA PRO A 542 -40.60 -10.98 9.70
C PRO A 542 -40.49 -10.81 8.18
N ALA A 543 -41.27 -11.59 7.43
CA ALA A 543 -41.32 -11.46 5.99
C ALA A 543 -42.75 -11.14 5.55
N ILE A 544 -42.92 -10.11 4.73
CA ILE A 544 -44.22 -9.89 4.06
C ILE A 544 -44.34 -10.99 3.01
N GLN A 545 -45.52 -11.59 2.86
CA GLN A 545 -45.84 -12.64 1.87
C GLN A 545 -46.78 -12.12 0.79
N ASN A 546 -47.77 -11.33 1.18
CA ASN A 546 -48.73 -10.71 0.29
C ASN A 546 -49.04 -9.28 0.77
N TYR A 547 -49.40 -8.40 -0.15
CA TYR A 547 -49.74 -7.00 0.13
C TYR A 547 -50.84 -6.54 -0.81
N GLN A 548 -51.85 -5.88 -0.25
CA GLN A 548 -52.98 -5.34 -1.00
C GLN A 548 -53.46 -4.04 -0.35
N ILE A 549 -53.95 -3.14 -1.19
CA ILE A 549 -54.72 -1.98 -0.74
C ILE A 549 -56.19 -2.36 -0.85
N ARG A 550 -56.92 -2.31 0.27
CA ARG A 550 -58.34 -2.65 0.35
C ARG A 550 -59.17 -1.36 0.47
N PRO A 551 -60.24 -1.22 -0.33
CA PRO A 551 -61.15 -0.09 -0.18
C PRO A 551 -61.89 -0.18 1.17
N ARG A 552 -62.03 0.94 1.86
CA ARG A 552 -62.80 1.06 3.10
C ARG A 552 -63.98 2.00 2.88
N VAL A 553 -65.19 1.57 3.23
CA VAL A 553 -66.37 2.44 3.16
C VAL A 553 -66.20 3.57 4.18
N LEU A 554 -66.22 4.83 3.73
CA LEU A 554 -66.14 6.08 4.52
C LEU A 554 -64.78 6.44 5.18
N ARG A 555 -63.65 5.80 4.83
CA ARG A 555 -62.29 6.20 5.27
C ARG A 555 -61.24 6.05 4.15
N SER A 556 -60.03 6.57 4.38
CA SER A 556 -58.84 6.31 3.58
C SER A 556 -58.60 4.81 3.36
N GLU A 557 -57.90 4.49 2.27
CA GLU A 557 -57.50 3.15 1.89
C GLU A 557 -56.88 2.36 3.06
N GLN A 558 -57.22 1.07 3.19
CA GLN A 558 -56.65 0.20 4.21
C GLN A 558 -55.53 -0.64 3.60
N HIS A 559 -54.30 -0.45 4.07
CA HIS A 559 -53.19 -1.31 3.70
C HIS A 559 -53.32 -2.62 4.46
N TRP A 560 -53.33 -3.74 3.73
CA TRP A 560 -53.37 -5.08 4.29
C TRP A 560 -52.16 -5.87 3.81
N ALA A 561 -51.59 -6.68 4.69
CA ALA A 561 -50.52 -7.59 4.35
C ALA A 561 -50.71 -8.95 5.04
N GLN A 562 -50.19 -9.98 4.40
CA GLN A 562 -49.97 -11.27 5.04
C GLN A 562 -48.49 -11.33 5.44
N VAL A 563 -48.20 -11.50 6.73
CA VAL A 563 -46.84 -11.45 7.29
C VAL A 563 -46.49 -12.79 7.90
N GLN A 564 -45.34 -13.33 7.55
CA GLN A 564 -44.72 -14.46 8.26
C GLN A 564 -43.85 -13.95 9.40
N ALA A 565 -44.26 -14.19 10.64
CA ALA A 565 -43.53 -13.80 11.83
C ALA A 565 -43.62 -14.87 12.92
N ALA A 566 -42.64 -14.92 13.81
CA ALA A 566 -42.70 -15.71 15.04
C ALA A 566 -42.97 -14.78 16.23
N PRO A 567 -43.48 -15.29 17.37
CA PRO A 567 -43.57 -14.48 18.60
C PRO A 567 -42.22 -13.91 19.06
N ALA A 568 -41.12 -14.58 18.69
CA ALA A 568 -39.75 -14.17 18.99
C ALA A 568 -39.12 -13.25 17.93
N SER A 569 -39.82 -12.89 16.86
CA SER A 569 -39.32 -11.97 15.83
C SER A 569 -39.03 -10.60 16.42
N ARG A 570 -37.78 -10.13 16.35
CA ARG A 570 -37.36 -8.90 17.02
C ARG A 570 -36.11 -8.26 16.40
N VAL A 571 -35.87 -7.00 16.76
CA VAL A 571 -34.55 -6.38 16.64
C VAL A 571 -33.75 -6.75 17.89
N VAL A 572 -32.61 -7.40 17.70
CA VAL A 572 -31.71 -7.78 18.80
C VAL A 572 -30.94 -6.57 19.29
N SER A 573 -30.42 -5.78 18.35
CA SER A 573 -29.73 -4.53 18.61
C SER A 573 -29.61 -3.72 17.32
N THR A 574 -29.22 -2.46 17.47
CA THR A 574 -28.90 -1.57 16.36
C THR A 574 -27.43 -1.16 16.41
N GLY A 575 -26.91 -0.64 15.30
CA GLY A 575 -25.59 -0.04 15.25
C GLY A 575 -25.53 1.14 14.29
N ILE A 576 -24.44 1.92 14.43
CA ILE A 576 -24.12 3.05 13.58
C ILE A 576 -22.65 2.94 13.17
N THR A 577 -22.38 3.05 11.87
CA THR A 577 -21.03 3.19 11.33
C THR A 577 -20.90 4.57 10.70
N THR A 578 -20.05 5.42 11.26
CA THR A 578 -19.78 6.76 10.72
C THR A 578 -18.82 6.65 9.53
N ILE A 579 -19.15 7.32 8.43
CA ILE A 579 -18.34 7.34 7.20
C ILE A 579 -17.25 8.40 7.33
N GLU A 580 -16.09 7.95 7.77
CA GLU A 580 -14.84 8.71 7.83
C GLU A 580 -13.69 7.73 7.71
N ARG A 581 -12.51 8.24 7.31
CA ARG A 581 -11.33 7.40 7.14
C ARG A 581 -10.94 6.79 8.49
N VAL A 582 -10.90 5.46 8.56
CA VAL A 582 -10.37 4.75 9.73
C VAL A 582 -8.89 5.11 9.86
N ALA A 583 -8.49 5.66 11.00
CA ALA A 583 -7.08 5.90 11.27
C ALA A 583 -6.40 4.54 11.43
N ASN A 584 -5.61 4.15 10.43
CA ASN A 584 -4.70 2.99 10.52
C ASN A 584 -3.48 3.33 11.36
#